data_AF-A0AAD9QWC4-F1
#
_entry.id   AF-A0AAD9QWC4-F1
#
_cell.length_a   1.000
_cell.length_b   1.000
_cell.length_c   1.000
_cell.angle_alpha   90.00
_cell.angle_beta   90.00
_cell.angle_gamma   90.00
#
_symmetry.space_group_name_H-M   'P 1'
#
loop_
_entity.id
_entity.type
_entity.pdbx_description
1 polymer ?
#
loop_
_entity_poly.entity_id
_entity_poly.type
_entity_poly.pdbx_seq_one_letter_code
_entity_poly.pdbx_strand_id
1 'polypeptide(L)' 'MPQEIENKCCGLRRCVTTHTRFSKLCLDPDVIQLAIRNRGDIRNDRDDHSTRAFRKTGYRQYVLDRYGYLAWLNKVYA' A
#
# COMPACT_ATOMS: atom_id res chain seq x y z
N MET A 1 6.54 -20.02 -5.51
CA MET A 1 7.70 -20.06 -4.60
C MET A 1 8.01 -18.63 -4.22
N PRO A 2 8.15 -18.29 -2.92
CA PRO A 2 8.59 -16.96 -2.54
C PRO A 2 9.98 -16.69 -3.12
N GLN A 3 10.18 -15.48 -3.64
CA GLN A 3 11.47 -15.08 -4.20
C GLN A 3 12.38 -14.54 -3.09
N GLU A 4 13.71 -14.61 -3.26
CA GLU A 4 14.66 -14.02 -2.29
C GLU A 4 14.39 -12.53 -2.05
N ILE A 5 13.87 -11.82 -3.07
CA ILE A 5 13.47 -10.41 -3.00
C ILE A 5 12.35 -10.18 -1.95
N GLU A 6 11.51 -11.18 -1.71
CA GLU A 6 10.41 -11.13 -0.75
C GLU A 6 10.86 -11.48 0.68
N ASN A 7 12.09 -11.97 0.87
CA ASN A 7 12.64 -12.30 2.19
C ASN A 7 13.08 -11.04 2.94
N LYS A 8 12.10 -10.21 3.33
CA LYS A 8 12.31 -8.94 4.04
C LYS A 8 11.54 -8.94 5.35
N CYS A 9 12.20 -8.43 6.39
CA CYS A 9 11.59 -8.20 7.70
C CYS A 9 11.48 -6.70 7.98
N CYS A 10 10.45 -6.28 8.73
CA CYS A 10 10.29 -4.89 9.13
C CYS A 10 11.36 -4.38 10.11
N GLY A 11 12.14 -5.28 10.74
CA GLY A 11 13.28 -4.93 11.60
C GLY A 11 12.92 -4.27 12.94
N LEU A 12 11.64 -4.11 13.25
CA LEU A 12 11.16 -3.48 14.49
C LEU A 12 10.92 -4.51 15.59
N ARG A 13 11.16 -4.11 16.85
CA ARG A 13 10.87 -4.93 18.04
C ARG A 13 9.38 -5.29 18.17
N ARG A 14 8.49 -4.38 17.74
CA ARG A 14 7.05 -4.64 17.54
C ARG A 14 6.78 -4.57 16.05
N CYS A 15 6.16 -5.61 15.50
CA CYS A 15 5.91 -5.69 14.05
C CYS A 15 5.02 -4.52 13.59
N VAL A 16 5.32 -3.95 12.42
CA VAL A 16 4.56 -2.83 11.85
C VAL A 16 3.06 -3.13 11.75
N THR A 17 2.71 -4.40 11.50
CA THR A 17 1.31 -4.85 11.41
C THR A 17 0.53 -4.74 12.71
N THR A 18 1.22 -4.65 13.86
CA THR A 18 0.58 -4.45 15.17
C THR A 18 0.18 -3.00 15.43
N HIS A 19 0.69 -2.06 14.63
CA HIS A 19 0.32 -0.65 14.77
C HIS A 19 -1.09 -0.41 14.21
N THR A 20 -1.92 0.28 14.99
CA THR A 20 -3.29 0.67 14.59
C THR A 20 -3.29 1.48 13.29
N ARG A 21 -2.25 2.27 13.06
CA ARG A 21 -2.03 3.03 11.83
C ARG A 21 -1.91 2.13 10.59
N PHE A 22 -1.24 0.99 10.69
CA PHE A 22 -1.13 0.04 9.59
C PHE A 22 -2.50 -0.55 9.23
N SER A 23 -3.28 -0.95 10.24
CA SER A 23 -4.64 -1.46 10.03
C SER A 23 -5.54 -0.41 9.37
N LYS A 24 -5.54 0.84 9.87
CA LYS A 24 -6.36 1.92 9.32
C LYS A 24 -5.94 2.35 7.91
N LEU A 25 -4.65 2.39 7.59
CA LEU A 25 -4.20 2.90 6.28
C LEU A 25 -4.13 1.83 5.19
N CYS A 26 -3.72 0.61 5.55
CA CYS A 26 -3.37 -0.42 4.58
C CYS A 26 -4.39 -1.56 4.48
N LEU A 27 -5.30 -1.69 5.46
CA LEU A 27 -6.29 -2.79 5.52
C LEU A 27 -7.74 -2.32 5.60
N ASP A 28 -7.99 -1.08 6.03
CA ASP A 28 -9.34 -0.52 6.14
C ASP A 28 -9.96 -0.31 4.74
N PRO A 29 -11.06 -1.01 4.42
CA PRO A 29 -11.70 -0.91 3.10
C PRO A 29 -12.16 0.50 2.75
N ASP A 30 -12.65 1.28 3.72
CA ASP A 30 -13.19 2.61 3.49
C ASP A 30 -12.07 3.58 3.11
N VAL A 31 -10.95 3.49 3.83
CA VAL A 31 -9.75 4.30 3.55
C VAL A 31 -9.14 3.93 2.21
N ILE A 32 -9.07 2.64 1.88
CA ILE A 32 -8.55 2.18 0.58
C ILE A 32 -9.47 2.62 -0.57
N GLN A 33 -10.79 2.51 -0.41
CA GLN A 33 -11.74 2.93 -1.42
C GLN A 33 -11.67 4.44 -1.67
N LEU A 34 -11.56 5.23 -0.61
CA LEU A 34 -11.32 6.68 -0.71
C LEU A 34 -10.01 6.98 -1.45
N ALA A 35 -8.94 6.25 -1.15
CA ALA A 35 -7.64 6.43 -1.82
C ALA A 35 -7.67 6.02 -3.30
N ILE A 36 -8.51 5.04 -3.68
CA ILE A 36 -8.74 4.67 -5.08
C ILE A 36 -9.50 5.79 -5.79
N ARG A 37 -10.63 6.24 -5.23
CA ARG A 37 -11.45 7.32 -5.80
C ARG A 37 -10.67 8.61 -5.99
N ASN A 38 -9.93 9.05 -4.97
CA ASN A 38 -9.11 10.26 -5.05
C ASN A 38 -8.06 10.19 -6.17
N ARG A 39 -7.53 9.00 -6.49
CA ARG A 39 -6.61 8.82 -7.63
C ARG A 39 -7.36 8.76 -8.96
N GLY A 40 -8.53 8.12 -8.98
CA GLY A 40 -9.44 8.10 -10.12
C GLY A 40 -9.86 9.50 -10.53
N ASP A 41 -10.25 10.35 -9.59
CA ASP A 41 -10.65 11.75 -9.83
C ASP A 41 -9.52 12.58 -10.46
N ILE A 42 -8.27 12.38 -10.03
CA ILE A 42 -7.10 13.09 -10.60
C ILE A 42 -6.77 12.59 -12.02
N ARG A 43 -6.93 11.30 -12.30
CA ARG A 43 -6.51 10.66 -13.56
C ARG A 43 -7.63 10.42 -14.56
N ASN A 44 -8.88 10.63 -14.15
CA ASN A 44 -10.09 10.22 -14.84
C ASN A 44 -10.08 8.72 -15.24
N ASP A 45 -9.50 7.88 -14.38
CA ASP A 45 -9.48 6.42 -14.57
C ASP A 45 -10.88 5.85 -14.24
N ARG A 46 -11.32 4.82 -14.97
CA ARG A 46 -12.56 4.10 -14.63
C ARG A 46 -12.45 3.50 -13.21
N ASP A 47 -13.53 3.60 -12.45
CA ASP A 47 -13.63 2.98 -11.14
C ASP A 47 -13.31 1.48 -11.21
N ASP A 48 -12.22 1.09 -10.55
CA ASP A 48 -11.80 -0.29 -10.39
C ASP A 48 -11.98 -0.70 -8.92
N HIS A 49 -13.08 -1.41 -8.65
CA HIS A 49 -13.39 -1.99 -7.35
C HIS A 49 -12.91 -3.44 -7.21
N SER A 50 -12.03 -3.91 -8.09
CA SER A 50 -11.49 -5.27 -8.01
C SER A 50 -10.61 -5.44 -6.77
N THR A 51 -10.58 -6.66 -6.21
CA THR A 51 -9.65 -7.04 -5.13
C THR A 51 -8.19 -6.75 -5.51
N ARG A 52 -7.86 -6.76 -6.80
CA ARG A 52 -6.54 -6.38 -7.31
C ARG A 52 -6.22 -4.90 -7.07
N ALA A 53 -7.17 -4.01 -7.33
CA ALA A 53 -7.03 -2.58 -7.08
C ALA A 53 -6.83 -2.31 -5.59
N PHE A 54 -7.63 -2.93 -4.73
CA PHE A 54 -7.48 -2.82 -3.27
C PHE A 54 -6.08 -3.24 -2.80
N ARG A 55 -5.57 -4.41 -3.25
CA ARG A 55 -4.20 -4.86 -2.89
C ARG A 55 -3.13 -3.87 -3.35
N LYS A 56 -3.19 -3.43 -4.61
CA LYS A 56 -2.21 -2.46 -5.15
C LYS A 56 -2.23 -1.14 -4.38
N THR A 57 -3.42 -0.65 -4.02
CA THR A 57 -3.56 0.58 -3.26
C THR A 57 -3.03 0.41 -1.84
N GLY A 58 -3.34 -0.70 -1.16
CA GLY A 58 -2.78 -1.01 0.16
C GLY A 58 -1.24 -1.02 0.18
N TYR A 59 -0.60 -1.67 -0.81
CA TYR A 59 0.87 -1.64 -0.92
C TYR A 59 1.43 -0.23 -1.14
N ARG A 60 0.77 0.57 -1.99
CA ARG A 60 1.17 1.96 -2.22
C ARG A 60 1.02 2.81 -0.97
N GLN A 61 -0.04 2.60 -0.20
CA GLN A 61 -0.30 3.33 1.04
C GLN A 61 0.74 2.99 2.11
N TYR A 62 1.15 1.73 2.19
CA TYR A 62 2.25 1.31 3.06
C TYR A 62 3.57 1.99 2.69
N VAL A 63 3.93 2.01 1.40
CA VAL A 63 5.18 2.65 0.96
C VAL A 63 5.15 4.16 1.16
N LEU A 64 4.00 4.80 0.94
CA LEU A 64 3.79 6.21 1.24
C LEU A 64 3.95 6.51 2.73
N ASP A 65 3.33 5.71 3.60
CA ASP A 65 3.42 5.89 5.05
C ASP A 65 4.85 5.71 5.56
N ARG A 66 5.57 4.72 5.03
CA ARG A 66 6.90 4.38 5.51
C ARG A 66 8.01 5.27 4.94
N TYR A 67 7.92 5.67 3.68
CA TYR A 67 9.02 6.36 2.98
C TYR A 67 8.68 7.79 2.58
N GLY A 68 7.41 8.22 2.65
CA GLY A 68 7.00 9.60 2.39
C GLY A 68 6.92 10.00 0.91
N TYR A 69 7.37 9.17 -0.03
CA TYR A 69 7.33 9.48 -1.47
C TYR A 69 7.13 8.25 -2.36
N LEU A 70 6.27 8.38 -3.38
CA LEU A 70 5.93 7.29 -4.32
C LEU A 70 7.11 6.83 -5.18
N ALA A 71 8.13 7.66 -5.41
CA ALA A 71 9.30 7.30 -6.21
C ALA A 71 10.14 6.17 -5.59
N TRP A 72 9.96 5.87 -4.30
CA TRP A 72 10.60 4.72 -3.66
C TRP A 72 10.01 3.37 -4.11
N LEU A 73 8.75 3.33 -4.59
CA LEU A 73 8.17 2.11 -5.16
C LEU A 73 8.99 1.57 -6.34
N ASN A 74 9.57 2.45 -7.16
CA ASN A 74 10.40 2.04 -8.29
C ASN A 74 11.79 1.53 -7.86
N LYS A 75 12.26 1.85 -6.65
CA LYS A 75 13.56 1.38 -6.12
C LYS A 75 13.46 0.10 -5.28
N VAL A 76 12.27 -0.26 -4.80
CA VAL A 76 12.03 -1.49 -4.02
C VAL A 76 11.89 -2.73 -4.89
N TYR A 77 11.48 -2.53 -6.14
CA TYR A 77 11.16 -3.58 -7.11
C TYR A 77 12.00 -3.50 -8.40
N ALA A 78 13.09 -2.72 -8.40
CA ALA A 78 14.09 -2.69 -9.47
C ALA A 78 15.29 -3.56 -9.11
#